data_AF-A0A2J4PQY5-F1
#
_entry.id   AF-A0A2J4PQY5-F1
#
_cell.length_a   1.000
_cell.length_b   1.000
_cell.length_c   1.000
_cell.angle_alpha   90.00
_cell.angle_beta   90.00
_cell.angle_gamma   90.00
#
_symmetry.space_group_name_H-M   'P 1'
#
loop_
_entity.id
_entity.type
_entity.pdbx_description
1 polymer ?
#
loop_
_entity_poly.entity_id
_entity_poly.type
_entity_poly.pdbx_seq_one_letter_code
_entity_poly.pdbx_strand_id
1 'polypeptide(L)'
;MSLIQNPILRGFNADPRIIRVEDTYYIANSTFEWFPGVRLHESKDLEHWNLLPAPLSTTTLLDMKGNPSSGGIWAPALSYADGQFWLVYTDVKVTEGAFKDMTNYLTTATDIRGPWS
;
A
#
# COMPACT_ATOMS: atom_id res chain seq x y z
N MET A 1 -26.35 -0.23 -16.95
CA MET A 1 -25.09 0.20 -16.30
C MET A 1 -25.15 -0.25 -14.87
N SER A 2 -24.18 -1.06 -14.44
CA SER A 2 -24.03 -1.31 -12.99
C SER A 2 -23.52 -0.03 -12.33
N LEU A 3 -23.95 0.22 -11.10
CA LEU A 3 -23.53 1.36 -10.30
C LEU A 3 -22.57 0.87 -9.24
N ILE A 4 -21.38 1.48 -9.16
CA ILE A 4 -20.40 1.20 -8.11
C ILE A 4 -21.08 1.29 -6.73
N GLN A 5 -20.93 0.22 -5.94
CA GLN A 5 -21.47 0.14 -4.58
C GLN A 5 -20.38 0.39 -3.56
N ASN A 6 -20.47 1.50 -2.84
CA ASN A 6 -19.53 1.82 -1.77
C ASN A 6 -19.84 1.04 -0.47
N PRO A 7 -18.82 0.70 0.34
CA PRO A 7 -17.39 0.87 0.05
C PRO A 7 -16.89 -0.19 -0.94
N ILE A 8 -16.12 0.24 -1.95
CA ILE A 8 -15.48 -0.67 -2.93
C ILE A 8 -14.45 -1.60 -2.28
N LEU A 9 -13.80 -1.15 -1.21
CA LEU A 9 -12.91 -1.93 -0.37
C LEU A 9 -13.43 -1.88 1.07
N ARG A 10 -14.13 -2.94 1.52
CA ARG A 10 -14.74 -3.01 2.85
C ARG A 10 -13.72 -3.38 3.93
N GLY A 11 -14.01 -3.06 5.19
CA GLY A 11 -13.17 -3.40 6.33
C GLY A 11 -11.95 -2.48 6.46
N PHE A 12 -10.86 -3.01 7.01
CA PHE A 12 -9.64 -2.24 7.28
C PHE A 12 -8.86 -1.97 5.99
N ASN A 13 -9.20 -0.88 5.29
CA ASN A 13 -8.57 -0.39 4.05
C ASN A 13 -8.49 1.14 4.05
N ALA A 14 -7.61 1.70 4.90
CA ALA A 14 -7.43 3.14 5.03
C ALA A 14 -6.49 3.70 3.95
N ASP A 15 -6.48 5.03 3.81
CA ASP A 15 -5.56 5.79 2.95
C ASP A 15 -5.46 5.28 1.50
N PRO A 16 -6.58 5.21 0.74
CA PRO A 16 -6.55 4.67 -0.61
C PRO A 16 -5.74 5.55 -1.55
N ARG A 17 -4.68 4.99 -2.12
CA ARG A 17 -3.94 5.58 -3.24
C ARG A 17 -4.22 4.82 -4.52
N ILE A 18 -4.97 5.45 -5.43
CA ILE A 18 -5.33 4.88 -6.73
C ILE A 18 -4.39 5.33 -7.85
N ILE A 19 -4.06 4.41 -8.76
CA ILE A 19 -3.38 4.69 -10.04
C ILE A 19 -4.03 3.87 -11.16
N ARG A 20 -3.70 4.22 -12.41
CA ARG A 20 -4.04 3.43 -13.60
C ARG A 20 -2.79 3.15 -14.41
N VAL A 21 -2.63 1.90 -14.86
CA VAL A 21 -1.63 1.47 -15.84
C VAL A 21 -2.39 0.76 -16.95
N GLU A 22 -2.32 1.31 -18.16
CA GLU A 22 -3.08 0.81 -19.30
C GLU A 22 -4.58 0.64 -18.98
N ASP A 23 -5.12 -0.57 -19.06
CA ASP A 23 -6.53 -0.89 -18.81
C ASP A 23 -6.83 -1.28 -17.35
N THR A 24 -5.83 -1.25 -16.47
CA THR A 24 -5.94 -1.76 -15.10
C THR A 24 -5.71 -0.66 -14.07
N TYR A 25 -6.56 -0.62 -13.05
CA TYR A 25 -6.51 0.27 -11.91
C TYR A 25 -5.97 -0.47 -10.70
N TYR A 26 -5.18 0.22 -9.88
CA TYR A 26 -4.63 -0.32 -8.65
C TYR A 26 -4.92 0.60 -7.47
N ILE A 27 -5.23 0.04 -6.31
CA ILE A 27 -5.31 0.77 -5.04
C ILE A 27 -4.29 0.19 -4.07
N ALA A 28 -3.48 1.06 -3.49
CA ALA A 28 -2.66 0.77 -2.31
C ALA A 28 -3.32 1.35 -1.05
N ASN A 29 -3.38 0.56 0.03
CA ASN A 29 -3.88 0.98 1.33
C ASN A 29 -2.82 0.79 2.42
N SER A 30 -2.88 1.62 3.46
CA SER A 30 -2.07 1.45 4.68
C SER A 30 -2.41 0.14 5.40
N THR A 31 -1.41 -0.43 6.09
CA THR A 31 -1.55 -1.70 6.83
C THR A 31 -1.11 -1.59 8.29
N PHE A 32 -0.56 -0.46 8.70
CA PHE A 32 -0.01 -0.22 10.03
C PHE A 32 0.93 -1.35 10.46
N GLU A 33 0.69 -1.99 11.62
CA GLU A 33 1.49 -3.09 12.16
C GLU A 33 1.25 -4.45 11.49
N TRP A 34 0.28 -4.56 10.57
CA TRP A 34 -0.03 -5.82 9.89
C TRP A 34 0.99 -6.13 8.79
N PHE A 35 1.53 -7.35 8.83
CA PHE A 35 2.50 -7.88 7.86
C PHE A 35 1.85 -9.00 7.02
N PRO A 36 2.11 -9.08 5.70
CA PRO A 36 2.96 -8.21 4.88
C PRO A 36 2.38 -6.81 4.66
N GLY A 37 3.26 -5.82 4.46
CA GLY A 37 2.90 -4.40 4.46
C GLY A 37 2.43 -3.86 3.10
N VAL A 38 1.55 -2.85 3.16
CA VAL A 38 0.79 -2.26 2.04
C VAL A 38 -0.15 -3.25 1.37
N ARG A 39 -1.46 -3.00 1.44
CA ARG A 39 -2.44 -3.85 0.75
C ARG A 39 -2.67 -3.34 -0.66
N LEU A 40 -2.56 -4.22 -1.65
CA LEU A 40 -2.78 -3.91 -3.06
C LEU A 40 -4.04 -4.58 -3.59
N HIS A 41 -4.84 -3.83 -4.33
CA HIS A 41 -5.96 -4.37 -5.10
C HIS A 41 -5.86 -3.95 -6.56
N GLU A 42 -6.36 -4.78 -7.47
CA GLU A 42 -6.51 -4.45 -8.89
C GLU A 42 -7.97 -4.53 -9.35
N SER A 43 -8.31 -3.71 -10.33
CA SER A 43 -9.63 -3.69 -10.99
C SER A 43 -9.49 -3.25 -12.44
N LYS A 44 -10.38 -3.75 -13.32
CA LYS A 44 -10.51 -3.25 -14.70
C LYS A 44 -11.72 -2.33 -14.90
N ASP A 45 -12.65 -2.31 -13.95
CA ASP A 45 -13.96 -1.66 -14.09
C ASP A 45 -14.30 -0.70 -12.94
N LEU A 46 -13.40 -0.54 -11.97
CA LEU A 46 -13.56 0.26 -10.74
C LEU A 46 -14.65 -0.25 -9.78
N GLU A 47 -15.34 -1.34 -10.13
CA GLU A 47 -16.44 -1.93 -9.37
C GLU A 47 -15.99 -3.19 -8.65
N HIS A 48 -15.32 -4.10 -9.36
CA HIS A 48 -14.84 -5.37 -8.84
C HIS A 48 -13.33 -5.29 -8.59
N TRP A 49 -12.93 -5.57 -7.35
CA TRP A 49 -11.55 -5.44 -6.90
C TRP A 49 -11.03 -6.78 -6.39
N ASN A 50 -9.86 -7.19 -6.89
CA ASN A 50 -9.16 -8.41 -6.47
C ASN A 50 -7.94 -8.05 -5.63
N LEU A 51 -7.71 -8.79 -4.55
CA LEU A 51 -6.53 -8.64 -3.70
C LEU A 51 -5.28 -9.18 -4.42
N LEU A 52 -4.19 -8.42 -4.36
CA LEU A 52 -2.88 -8.80 -4.88
C LEU A 52 -1.89 -9.14 -3.75
N PRO A 53 -0.79 -9.85 -4.07
CA PRO A 53 0.34 -9.98 -3.15
C PRO A 53 0.84 -8.61 -2.67
N ALA A 54 1.11 -8.50 -1.38
CA ALA A 54 1.63 -7.27 -0.79
C ALA A 54 3.11 -7.04 -1.15
N PRO A 55 3.53 -5.79 -1.42
CA PRO A 55 4.88 -5.48 -1.87
C PRO A 55 5.92 -5.62 -0.75
N LEU A 56 5.56 -5.27 0.49
CA LEU A 56 6.48 -5.31 1.63
C LEU A 56 6.38 -6.67 2.35
N SER A 57 6.89 -7.70 1.68
CA SER A 57 6.73 -9.12 2.08
C SER A 57 7.96 -9.74 2.74
N THR A 58 9.04 -8.97 2.94
CA THR A 58 10.28 -9.42 3.59
C THR A 58 10.74 -8.43 4.66
N THR A 59 11.53 -8.91 5.62
CA THR A 59 12.10 -8.05 6.68
C THR A 59 13.18 -7.10 6.17
N THR A 60 13.77 -7.37 5.00
CA THR A 60 14.68 -6.42 4.34
C THR A 60 13.94 -5.14 3.91
N LEU A 61 12.69 -5.28 3.48
CA LEU A 61 11.83 -4.13 3.13
C LEU A 61 11.12 -3.56 4.36
N LEU A 62 10.72 -4.41 5.31
CA LEU A 62 9.89 -3.98 6.43
C LEU A 62 10.12 -4.83 7.68
N ASP A 63 10.86 -4.30 8.64
CA ASP A 63 10.97 -4.85 9.98
C ASP A 63 10.20 -3.99 11.01
N MET A 64 9.04 -4.50 11.41
CA MET A 64 8.14 -3.86 12.38
C MET A 64 8.17 -4.53 13.75
N LYS A 65 9.15 -5.40 14.03
CA LYS A 65 9.25 -6.02 15.35
C LYS A 65 9.45 -4.94 16.41
N GLY A 66 8.48 -4.82 17.33
CA GLY A 66 8.49 -3.83 18.41
C GLY A 66 7.86 -2.49 18.05
N ASN A 67 7.26 -2.34 16.86
CA ASN A 67 6.47 -1.16 16.54
C ASN A 67 5.26 -1.03 17.47
N PRO A 68 4.82 0.20 17.79
CA PRO A 68 3.60 0.42 18.54
C PRO A 68 2.37 0.04 17.71
N SER A 69 1.25 -0.21 18.39
CA SER A 69 -0.05 -0.34 17.74
C SER A 69 -0.36 0.90 16.89
N SER A 70 -0.92 0.70 15.70
CA SER A 70 -1.14 1.74 14.69
C SER A 70 0.13 2.50 14.25
N GLY A 71 1.33 1.98 14.56
CA GLY A 71 2.60 2.38 13.94
C GLY A 71 2.81 1.68 12.60
N GLY A 72 4.06 1.52 12.18
CA GLY A 72 4.36 0.80 10.94
C GLY A 72 3.86 1.52 9.70
N ILE A 73 3.21 0.79 8.80
CA ILE A 73 2.84 1.26 7.47
C ILE A 73 1.67 2.23 7.49
N TRP A 74 2.00 3.52 7.52
CA TRP A 74 1.05 4.61 7.28
C TRP A 74 0.78 4.80 5.78
N ALA A 75 -0.02 5.82 5.44
CA ALA A 75 -0.49 6.13 4.09
C ALA A 75 0.60 5.92 3.00
N PRO A 76 0.42 4.94 2.09
CA PRO A 76 1.35 4.71 1.00
C PRO A 76 1.09 5.66 -0.17
N ALA A 77 2.11 5.89 -0.99
CA ALA A 77 2.00 6.56 -2.27
C ALA A 77 2.51 5.66 -3.40
N LEU A 78 1.57 5.05 -4.13
CA LEU A 78 1.81 4.32 -5.37
C LEU A 78 1.71 5.27 -6.58
N SER A 79 2.64 5.14 -7.52
CA SER A 79 2.66 5.79 -8.83
C SER A 79 3.22 4.85 -9.90
N TYR A 80 2.96 5.16 -11.17
CA TYR A 80 3.53 4.45 -12.31
C TYR A 80 4.10 5.47 -13.30
N ALA A 81 5.36 5.30 -13.66
CA ALA A 81 6.08 6.12 -14.61
C ALA A 81 7.30 5.34 -15.12
N ASP A 82 7.77 5.65 -16.33
CA ASP A 82 9.00 5.09 -16.89
C ASP A 82 9.03 3.56 -16.94
N GLY A 83 7.87 2.93 -17.19
CA GLY A 83 7.76 1.48 -17.31
C GLY A 83 7.76 0.72 -15.97
N GLN A 84 7.69 1.42 -14.84
CA GLN A 84 7.73 0.79 -13.51
C GLN A 84 6.76 1.43 -12.51
N PHE A 85 6.39 0.62 -11.52
CA PHE A 85 5.70 1.04 -10.31
C PHE A 85 6.70 1.64 -9.33
N TRP A 86 6.27 2.70 -8.66
CA TRP A 86 7.01 3.38 -7.60
C TRP A 86 6.13 3.40 -6.37
N LEU A 87 6.63 2.86 -5.26
CA LEU A 87 5.93 2.82 -3.98
C LEU A 87 6.75 3.57 -2.95
N VAL A 88 6.22 4.70 -2.50
CA VAL A 88 6.66 5.37 -1.28
C VAL A 88 5.84 4.84 -0.10
N TYR A 89 6.52 4.43 0.96
CA TYR A 89 5.87 3.96 2.19
C TYR A 89 6.61 4.51 3.41
N THR A 90 5.93 4.46 4.54
CA THR A 90 6.40 5.07 5.79
C THR A 90 6.38 4.02 6.88
N ASP A 91 7.46 3.92 7.65
CA ASP A 91 7.49 3.13 8.88
C ASP A 91 7.51 4.06 10.10
N VAL A 92 6.37 4.14 10.78
CA VAL A 92 6.18 5.00 11.95
C VAL A 92 6.54 4.24 13.23
N LYS A 93 7.52 4.76 13.98
CA LYS A 93 8.04 4.15 15.20
C LYS A 93 7.47 4.77 16.48
N VAL A 94 6.97 6.01 16.42
CA VAL A 94 6.35 6.71 17.55
C VAL A 94 4.98 7.23 17.13
N THR A 95 3.91 6.84 17.85
CA THR A 95 2.52 7.20 17.53
C THR A 95 1.89 8.18 18.53
N GLU A 96 2.53 8.44 19.67
CA GLU A 96 2.02 9.29 20.75
C GLU A 96 3.08 10.27 21.27
N GLY A 97 2.64 11.30 22.00
CA GLY A 97 3.51 12.34 22.54
C GLY A 97 3.81 13.46 21.54
N ALA A 98 4.89 14.21 21.81
CA ALA A 98 5.22 15.42 21.04
C ALA A 98 5.84 15.13 19.66
N PHE A 99 6.35 13.91 19.44
CA PHE A 99 7.04 13.52 18.22
C PHE A 99 6.27 12.43 17.46
N LYS A 100 6.66 12.27 16.20
CA LYS A 100 6.13 11.25 15.29
C LYS A 100 7.26 10.66 14.46
N ASP A 101 8.26 10.10 15.15
CA ASP A 101 9.44 9.53 14.53
C ASP A 101 9.04 8.47 13.50
N MET A 102 9.45 8.71 12.25
CA MET A 102 9.11 7.90 11.10
C MET A 102 10.21 7.99 10.06
N THR A 103 10.31 6.96 9.23
CA THR A 103 11.19 6.98 8.04
C THR A 103 10.36 6.71 6.80
N ASN A 104 10.58 7.52 5.76
CA ASN A 104 9.99 7.33 4.44
C ASN A 104 10.98 6.58 3.55
N TYR A 105 10.48 5.61 2.81
CA TYR A 105 11.25 4.76 1.90
C TYR A 105 10.66 4.80 0.50
N LEU A 106 11.47 4.42 -0.48
CA LEU A 106 11.05 4.19 -1.86
C LEU A 106 11.47 2.77 -2.26
N THR A 107 10.55 2.03 -2.87
CA THR A 107 10.83 0.78 -3.58
C THR A 107 10.14 0.80 -4.95
N THR A 108 10.64 0.02 -5.90
CA THR A 108 10.18 0.01 -7.28
C THR A 108 10.04 -1.41 -7.82
N ALA A 109 9.14 -1.62 -8.77
CA ALA A 109 8.97 -2.90 -9.46
C ALA A 109 8.44 -2.68 -10.87
N THR A 110 8.86 -3.51 -11.84
CA THR A 110 8.30 -3.46 -13.21
C THR A 110 6.96 -4.21 -13.32
N ASP A 111 6.68 -5.12 -12.40
CA ASP A 111 5.39 -5.80 -12.22
C ASP A 111 4.85 -5.47 -10.83
N ILE A 112 3.57 -5.15 -10.70
CA ILE A 112 2.91 -4.84 -9.42
C ILE A 112 3.03 -6.00 -8.40
N ARG A 113 3.20 -7.24 -8.88
CA ARG A 113 3.41 -8.45 -8.08
C ARG A 113 4.87 -8.63 -7.63
N GLY A 114 5.76 -7.72 -8.02
CA GLY A 114 7.19 -7.74 -7.71
C GLY A 114 8.04 -8.46 -8.76
N PRO A 115 9.33 -8.67 -8.49
CA PRO A 115 10.01 -8.32 -7.24
C PRO A 115 10.11 -6.81 -7.03
N TRP A 116 10.05 -6.40 -5.76
CA TRP A 116 10.25 -5.01 -5.32
C TRP A 116 11.70 -4.83 -4.87
N SER A 117 12.31 -3.69 -5.22
CA SER A 117 13.72 -3.34 -4.92
C SER A 117 13.99 -3.01 -3.47
#